data_AF-A0A7V9Q2H4-F1
#
_entry.id   AF-A0A7V9Q2H4-F1
#
_cell.length_a   1.000
_cell.length_b   1.000
_cell.length_c   1.000
_cell.angle_alpha   90.00
_cell.angle_beta   90.00
_cell.angle_gamma   90.00
#
_symmetry.space_group_name_H-M   'P 1'
#
loop_
_entity.id
_entity.type
_entity.pdbx_description
1 polymer ?
#
loop_
_entity_poly.entity_id
_entity_poly.type
_entity_poly.pdbx_seq_one_letter_code
_entity_poly.pdbx_strand_id
1 'polypeptide(L)'
;VSGCRDVLVCGTGYTGEDGVELVLRADDAERVWDALVAAGARPAGLGARDSLRLEACFHLYGNDLDEHHDPIAAGLGWCCKEDTGFIGSDAVREARRRGPAEKLVPFAITGSGIARAGDPVLGGGVVTSGTHSPSLGIGIGMAYLPADGARVGASFAIDVRGRIRTAEVRPKPLYVRPEQPLA
;
A
#
# COMPACT_ATOMS: atom_id res chain seq x y z
N VAL A 1 13.29 18.03 19.84
CA VAL A 1 11.85 18.30 19.56
C VAL A 1 11.18 18.63 20.88
N SER A 2 10.50 19.77 21.03
CA SER A 2 9.77 20.16 22.27
C SER A 2 10.58 20.03 23.58
N GLY A 3 11.86 20.41 23.55
CA GLY A 3 12.76 20.31 24.71
C GLY A 3 13.35 18.92 24.97
N CYS A 4 13.00 17.89 24.18
CA CYS A 4 13.66 16.58 24.18
C CYS A 4 14.96 16.63 23.37
N ARG A 5 16.06 16.12 23.96
CA ARG A 5 17.41 16.17 23.38
C ARG A 5 17.76 14.96 22.49
N ASP A 6 17.24 13.78 22.81
CA ASP A 6 17.56 12.52 22.11
C ASP A 6 16.38 12.05 21.25
N VAL A 7 16.17 12.72 20.11
CA VAL A 7 15.12 12.37 19.15
C VAL A 7 15.76 12.16 17.78
N LEU A 8 15.60 10.95 17.24
CA LEU A 8 15.91 10.68 15.83
C LEU A 8 14.71 11.09 14.97
N VAL A 9 14.98 11.89 13.95
CA VAL A 9 13.99 12.37 12.99
C VAL A 9 14.28 11.72 11.65
N CYS A 10 13.35 10.92 11.15
CA CYS A 10 13.46 10.23 9.87
C CYS A 10 12.50 10.86 8.87
N GLY A 11 12.98 11.28 7.70
CA GLY A 11 12.13 11.72 6.56
C GLY A 11 11.43 10.55 5.87
N THR A 12 10.70 9.77 6.65
CA THR A 12 10.00 8.55 6.25
C THR A 12 8.54 8.62 6.66
N GLY A 13 7.71 7.77 6.06
CA GLY A 13 6.29 7.71 6.39
C GLY A 13 5.57 6.61 5.63
N TYR A 14 4.34 6.35 6.03
CA TYR A 14 3.50 5.28 5.47
C TYR A 14 2.17 5.80 4.90
N THR A 15 2.14 7.07 4.50
CA THR A 15 0.95 7.76 3.99
C THR A 15 1.07 8.17 2.52
N GLY A 16 2.28 8.11 1.95
CA GLY A 16 2.58 8.68 0.63
C GLY A 16 2.77 10.21 0.64
N GLU A 17 2.62 10.84 1.81
CA GLU A 17 2.73 12.29 1.98
C GLU A 17 4.08 12.69 2.59
N ASP A 18 4.45 13.96 2.40
CA ASP A 18 5.60 14.54 3.08
C ASP A 18 5.39 14.52 4.61
N GLY A 19 6.46 14.27 5.34
CA GLY A 19 6.41 14.09 6.78
C GLY A 19 7.65 13.43 7.35
N VAL A 20 7.60 13.22 8.66
CA VAL A 20 8.68 12.58 9.42
C VAL A 20 8.14 11.58 10.43
N GLU A 21 8.95 10.57 10.74
CA GLU A 21 8.78 9.69 11.89
C GLU A 21 9.77 10.09 12.98
N LEU A 22 9.28 10.15 14.23
CA LEU A 22 10.09 10.51 15.40
C LEU A 22 10.33 9.25 16.24
N VAL A 23 11.59 8.91 16.46
CA VAL A 23 12.01 7.86 17.39
C VAL A 23 12.64 8.52 18.61
N LEU A 24 12.04 8.30 19.78
CA LEU A 24 12.33 8.99 21.04
C LEU A 24 12.14 8.06 22.24
N ARG A 25 12.64 8.46 23.40
CA ARG A 25 12.50 7.69 24.65
C ARG A 25 11.03 7.65 25.09
N ALA A 26 10.56 6.53 25.61
CA ALA A 26 9.17 6.37 26.04
C ALA A 26 8.72 7.48 27.03
N ASP A 27 9.58 7.86 27.97
CA ASP A 27 9.30 8.92 28.96
C ASP A 27 9.06 10.31 28.33
N ASP A 28 9.51 10.53 27.09
CA ASP A 28 9.33 11.79 26.36
C ASP A 28 8.06 11.80 25.48
N ALA A 29 7.37 10.67 25.32
CA ALA A 29 6.33 10.50 24.32
C ALA A 29 5.11 11.41 24.52
N GLU A 30 4.57 11.47 25.74
CA GLU A 30 3.39 12.29 26.07
C GLU A 30 3.69 13.78 25.82
N ARG A 31 4.84 14.26 26.29
CA ARG A 31 5.28 15.65 26.10
C ARG A 31 5.38 16.02 24.61
N VAL A 32 5.99 15.15 23.79
CA VAL A 32 6.14 15.42 22.35
C VAL A 32 4.78 15.36 21.65
N TRP A 33 3.95 14.39 21.99
CA TRP A 33 2.60 14.23 21.45
C TRP A 33 1.75 15.47 21.72
N ASP A 34 1.67 15.90 22.98
CA ASP A 34 0.87 17.06 23.38
C ASP A 34 1.34 18.35 22.70
N ALA A 35 2.66 18.53 22.56
CA ALA A 35 3.22 19.67 21.86
C ALA A 35 2.84 19.69 20.37
N LEU A 36 2.81 18.54 19.70
CA LEU A 36 2.39 18.43 18.29
C LEU A 36 0.89 18.72 18.14
N VAL A 37 0.06 18.18 19.03
CA VAL A 37 -1.39 18.43 19.03
C VAL A 37 -1.70 19.90 19.31
N ALA A 38 -1.00 20.51 20.29
CA ALA A 38 -1.12 21.93 20.58
C ALA A 38 -0.67 22.81 19.40
N ALA A 39 0.26 22.33 18.58
CA ALA A 39 0.69 22.99 17.35
C ALA A 39 -0.26 22.75 16.15
N GLY A 40 -1.37 22.02 16.34
CA GLY A 40 -2.43 21.83 15.34
C GLY A 40 -2.44 20.46 14.66
N ALA A 41 -1.56 19.53 15.05
CA ALA A 41 -1.63 18.15 14.56
C ALA A 41 -2.93 17.48 15.02
N ARG A 42 -3.54 16.69 14.13
CA ARG A 42 -4.73 15.89 14.46
C ARG A 42 -4.34 14.44 14.69
N PRO A 43 -4.70 13.83 15.83
CA PRO A 43 -4.51 12.40 16.04
C PRO A 43 -5.19 11.58 14.94
N ALA A 44 -4.46 10.62 14.36
CA ALA A 44 -4.96 9.72 13.33
C ALA A 44 -4.80 8.27 13.77
N GLY A 45 -5.87 7.48 13.64
CA GLY A 45 -5.88 6.07 14.00
C GLY A 45 -5.50 5.14 12.85
N LEU A 46 -5.49 3.83 13.14
CA LEU A 46 -5.11 2.78 12.19
C LEU A 46 -5.99 2.73 10.93
N GLY A 47 -7.28 3.07 11.04
CA GLY A 47 -8.16 3.12 9.86
C GLY A 47 -7.74 4.19 8.84
N ALA A 48 -7.33 5.37 9.31
CA ALA A 48 -6.80 6.42 8.45
C ALA A 48 -5.42 6.04 7.87
N ARG A 49 -4.57 5.39 8.67
CA ARG A 49 -3.29 4.84 8.20
C ARG A 49 -3.51 3.84 7.05
N ASP A 50 -4.48 2.94 7.16
CA ASP A 50 -4.76 1.94 6.13
C ASP A 50 -5.35 2.55 4.85
N SER A 51 -6.19 3.59 4.94
CA SER A 51 -6.65 4.27 3.72
C SER A 51 -5.51 5.02 3.02
N LEU A 52 -4.68 5.74 3.77
CA LEU A 52 -3.59 6.55 3.19
C LEU A 52 -2.51 5.68 2.53
N ARG A 53 -2.08 4.60 3.20
CA ARG A 53 -1.10 3.68 2.60
C ARG A 53 -1.62 3.04 1.32
N LEU A 54 -2.92 2.74 1.26
CA LEU A 54 -3.53 2.09 0.11
C LEU A 54 -3.69 3.06 -1.07
N GLU A 55 -4.06 4.30 -0.78
CA GLU A 55 -4.00 5.42 -1.74
C GLU A 55 -2.61 5.60 -2.34
N ALA A 56 -1.55 5.46 -1.53
CA ALA A 56 -0.15 5.45 -1.96
C ALA A 56 0.32 4.12 -2.60
N CYS A 57 -0.51 3.08 -2.57
CA CYS A 57 -0.19 1.71 -3.02
C CYS A 57 0.98 1.04 -2.28
N PHE A 58 1.16 1.35 -1.00
CA PHE A 58 2.13 0.69 -0.13
C PHE A 58 1.61 -0.66 0.37
N HIS A 59 2.54 -1.63 0.44
CA HIS A 59 2.28 -3.01 0.81
C HIS A 59 2.19 -3.20 2.33
N LEU A 60 1.15 -3.91 2.77
CA LEU A 60 1.01 -4.38 4.14
C LEU A 60 1.40 -5.86 4.26
N TYR A 61 2.40 -6.17 5.08
CA TYR A 61 2.77 -7.56 5.37
C TYR A 61 1.63 -8.29 6.09
N GLY A 62 1.36 -9.53 5.68
CA GLY A 62 0.17 -10.29 6.07
C GLY A 62 -1.04 -10.10 5.14
N ASN A 63 -0.95 -9.15 4.19
CA ASN A 63 -1.98 -8.90 3.18
C ASN A 63 -1.38 -8.96 1.77
N ASP A 64 -0.53 -7.99 1.44
CA ASP A 64 0.04 -7.81 0.11
C ASP A 64 1.39 -8.54 -0.04
N LEU A 65 2.05 -8.80 1.10
CA LEU A 65 3.29 -9.56 1.22
C LEU A 65 3.09 -10.68 2.23
N ASP A 66 3.56 -11.86 1.90
CA ASP A 66 3.53 -13.05 2.74
C ASP A 66 4.66 -14.01 2.32
N GLU A 67 4.64 -15.23 2.85
CA GLU A 67 5.61 -16.28 2.52
C GLU A 67 5.25 -17.07 1.24
N HIS A 68 4.12 -16.76 0.61
CA HIS A 68 3.60 -17.48 -0.55
C HIS A 68 3.87 -16.75 -1.88
N HIS A 69 4.04 -15.42 -1.83
CA HIS A 69 4.32 -14.60 -3.01
C HIS A 69 5.77 -14.10 -3.01
N ASP A 70 6.44 -14.27 -4.15
CA ASP A 70 7.80 -13.75 -4.33
C ASP A 70 7.80 -12.21 -4.54
N PRO A 71 8.91 -11.51 -4.22
CA PRO A 71 8.97 -10.05 -4.35
C PRO A 71 8.87 -9.55 -5.80
N ILE A 72 9.10 -10.40 -6.81
CA ILE A 72 8.91 -10.02 -8.22
C ILE A 72 7.40 -9.93 -8.53
N ALA A 73 6.62 -10.92 -8.09
CA ALA A 73 5.15 -10.90 -8.18
C ALA A 73 4.54 -9.70 -7.45
N ALA A 74 5.10 -9.33 -6.29
CA ALA A 74 4.68 -8.16 -5.52
C ALA A 74 5.09 -6.80 -6.14
N GLY A 75 5.90 -6.80 -7.21
CA GLY A 75 6.43 -5.58 -7.83
C GLY A 75 7.55 -4.89 -7.04
N LEU A 76 8.20 -5.61 -6.13
CA LEU A 76 9.30 -5.15 -5.27
C LEU A 76 10.68 -5.57 -5.77
N GLY A 77 10.78 -6.05 -7.00
CA GLY A 77 12.06 -6.47 -7.58
C GLY A 77 13.14 -5.38 -7.64
N TRP A 78 12.78 -4.10 -7.47
CA TRP A 78 13.75 -3.00 -7.39
C TRP A 78 14.50 -2.94 -6.04
N CYS A 79 13.94 -3.53 -4.98
CA CYS A 79 14.58 -3.65 -3.67
C CYS A 79 15.56 -4.84 -3.59
N CYS A 80 15.46 -5.78 -4.53
CA CYS A 80 16.24 -7.01 -4.52
C CYS A 80 17.49 -6.86 -5.37
N LYS A 81 18.66 -6.78 -4.73
CA LYS A 81 19.97 -6.77 -5.41
C LYS A 81 20.58 -8.17 -5.35
N GLU A 82 20.25 -9.03 -6.31
CA GLU A 82 20.58 -10.47 -6.27
C GLU A 82 22.09 -10.75 -6.23
N ASP A 83 22.91 -9.81 -6.69
CA ASP A 83 24.38 -9.95 -6.71
C ASP A 83 25.04 -9.80 -5.33
N THR A 84 24.30 -9.35 -4.30
CA THR A 84 24.81 -9.34 -2.92
C THR A 84 24.79 -10.73 -2.28
N GLY A 85 24.16 -11.73 -2.92
CA GLY A 85 24.11 -13.11 -2.41
C GLY A 85 23.24 -13.28 -1.15
N PHE A 86 22.27 -12.40 -0.93
CA PHE A 86 21.35 -12.50 0.21
C PHE A 86 20.55 -13.82 0.21
N ILE A 87 20.03 -14.21 1.37
CA ILE A 87 19.20 -15.42 1.52
C ILE A 87 17.98 -15.32 0.60
N GLY A 88 17.85 -16.24 -0.36
CA GLY A 88 16.76 -16.25 -1.35
C GLY A 88 17.08 -15.54 -2.68
N SER A 89 18.28 -14.99 -2.85
CA SER A 89 18.71 -14.30 -4.08
C SER A 89 18.57 -15.15 -5.35
N ASP A 90 18.90 -16.45 -5.29
CA ASP A 90 18.73 -17.37 -6.43
C ASP A 90 17.26 -17.59 -6.81
N ALA A 91 16.37 -17.69 -5.82
CA ALA A 91 14.93 -17.81 -6.05
C ALA A 91 14.36 -16.53 -6.67
N VAL A 92 14.80 -15.37 -6.22
CA VAL A 92 14.41 -14.08 -6.82
C VAL A 92 14.91 -13.99 -8.26
N ARG A 93 16.16 -14.39 -8.53
CA ARG A 93 16.75 -14.40 -9.86
C ARG A 93 15.98 -15.33 -10.81
N GLU A 94 15.56 -16.49 -10.31
CA GLU A 94 14.68 -17.42 -11.03
C GLU A 94 13.32 -16.81 -11.34
N ALA A 95 12.64 -16.26 -10.33
CA ALA A 95 11.32 -15.65 -10.49
C ALA A 95 11.35 -14.49 -11.51
N ARG A 96 12.40 -13.67 -11.48
CA ARG A 96 12.61 -12.60 -12.46
C ARG A 96 12.79 -13.14 -13.88
N ARG A 97 13.61 -14.18 -14.05
CA ARG A 97 13.88 -14.78 -15.37
C ARG A 97 12.63 -15.42 -15.97
N ARG A 98 11.88 -16.16 -15.15
CA ARG A 98 10.65 -16.85 -15.58
C ARG A 98 9.51 -15.86 -15.83
N GLY A 99 9.48 -14.76 -15.09
CA GLY A 99 8.31 -13.89 -14.97
C GLY A 99 7.29 -14.48 -14.00
N PRO A 100 6.63 -13.66 -13.18
CA PRO A 100 5.65 -14.15 -12.23
C PRO A 100 4.33 -14.50 -12.95
N ALA A 101 3.68 -15.59 -12.51
CA ALA A 101 2.40 -16.04 -13.08
C ALA A 101 1.24 -15.10 -12.70
N GLU A 102 1.36 -14.44 -11.57
CA GLU A 102 0.45 -13.42 -11.07
C GLU A 102 1.21 -12.17 -10.64
N LYS A 103 0.53 -11.03 -10.56
CA LYS A 103 1.12 -9.75 -10.17
C LYS A 103 0.19 -9.02 -9.22
N LEU A 104 0.78 -8.42 -8.20
CA LEU A 104 0.08 -7.51 -7.31
C LEU A 104 -0.16 -6.16 -8.02
N VAL A 105 -1.42 -5.81 -8.21
CA VAL A 105 -1.83 -4.59 -8.90
C VAL A 105 -2.77 -3.73 -8.05
N PRO A 106 -2.69 -2.39 -8.17
CA PRO A 106 -3.71 -1.51 -7.61
C PRO A 106 -4.96 -1.54 -8.48
N PHE A 107 -6.11 -1.36 -7.85
CA PHE A 107 -7.36 -1.22 -8.57
C PHE A 107 -8.28 -0.19 -7.93
N ALA A 108 -9.23 0.28 -8.74
CA ALA A 108 -10.38 1.05 -8.30
C ALA A 108 -11.67 0.37 -8.77
N ILE A 109 -12.70 0.36 -7.92
CA ILE A 109 -14.05 -0.10 -8.27
C ILE A 109 -14.69 0.95 -9.19
N THR A 110 -15.20 0.56 -10.35
CA THR A 110 -15.79 1.47 -11.34
C THR A 110 -17.28 1.76 -11.06
N GLY A 111 -17.68 1.74 -9.79
CA GLY A 111 -19.06 1.83 -9.33
C GLY A 111 -19.14 1.86 -7.80
N SER A 112 -20.21 1.32 -7.22
CA SER A 112 -20.38 1.28 -5.76
C SER A 112 -19.91 -0.04 -5.15
N GLY A 113 -19.32 0.06 -3.97
CA GLY A 113 -18.87 -1.10 -3.19
C GLY A 113 -17.42 -0.99 -2.78
N ILE A 114 -17.04 -1.87 -1.86
CA ILE A 114 -15.70 -1.96 -1.31
C ILE A 114 -15.37 -3.45 -1.30
N ALA A 115 -14.31 -3.82 -2.02
CA ALA A 115 -13.74 -5.16 -1.91
C ALA A 115 -12.88 -5.24 -0.63
N ARG A 116 -12.72 -6.43 -0.09
CA ARG A 116 -11.94 -6.72 1.12
C ARG A 116 -10.95 -7.85 0.84
N ALA A 117 -9.95 -7.96 1.70
CA ALA A 117 -8.98 -9.05 1.65
C ALA A 117 -9.72 -10.41 1.60
N GLY A 118 -9.30 -11.28 0.68
CA GLY A 118 -9.90 -12.59 0.45
C GLY A 118 -11.07 -12.62 -0.53
N ASP A 119 -11.61 -11.47 -0.97
CA ASP A 119 -12.64 -11.46 -2.02
C ASP A 119 -12.04 -12.02 -3.32
N PRO A 120 -12.65 -13.05 -3.93
CA PRO A 120 -12.08 -13.72 -5.09
C PRO A 120 -12.28 -12.89 -6.37
N VAL A 121 -11.27 -12.95 -7.25
CA VAL A 121 -11.35 -12.35 -8.57
C VAL A 121 -11.84 -13.38 -9.59
N LEU A 122 -12.85 -13.03 -10.37
CA LEU A 122 -13.36 -13.87 -11.45
C LEU A 122 -12.30 -14.01 -12.54
N GLY A 123 -12.00 -15.25 -12.92
CA GLY A 123 -10.90 -15.57 -13.84
C GLY A 123 -9.57 -15.86 -13.15
N GLY A 124 -9.51 -15.78 -11.82
CA GLY A 124 -8.34 -16.12 -11.02
C GLY A 124 -7.74 -14.92 -10.30
N GLY A 125 -7.11 -15.17 -9.15
CA GLY A 125 -6.55 -14.15 -8.28
C GLY A 125 -7.43 -13.82 -7.08
N VAL A 126 -6.95 -12.89 -6.25
CA VAL A 126 -7.57 -12.55 -4.97
C VAL A 126 -7.26 -11.12 -4.57
N VAL A 127 -8.23 -10.45 -3.96
CA VAL A 127 -8.02 -9.14 -3.33
C VAL A 127 -7.19 -9.33 -2.06
N THR A 128 -6.09 -8.59 -1.93
CA THR A 128 -5.20 -8.64 -0.76
C THR A 128 -5.52 -7.54 0.25
N SER A 129 -5.90 -6.37 -0.26
CA SER A 129 -6.22 -5.19 0.52
C SER A 129 -7.36 -4.44 -0.14
N GLY A 130 -8.27 -3.88 0.65
CA GLY A 130 -9.38 -3.11 0.09
C GLY A 130 -10.10 -2.26 1.13
N THR A 131 -10.35 -0.99 0.77
CA THR A 131 -11.04 -0.03 1.62
C THR A 131 -11.74 1.05 0.79
N HIS A 132 -12.48 1.93 1.46
CA HIS A 132 -12.97 3.16 0.84
C HIS A 132 -11.85 4.20 0.86
N SER A 133 -11.56 4.82 -0.28
CA SER A 133 -10.66 5.98 -0.36
C SER A 133 -11.44 7.25 0.00
N PRO A 134 -11.13 7.92 1.12
CA PRO A 134 -11.74 9.21 1.44
C PRO A 134 -11.38 10.29 0.41
N SER A 135 -10.17 10.22 -0.17
CA SER A 135 -9.67 11.22 -1.11
C SER A 135 -10.35 11.13 -2.49
N LEU A 136 -10.66 9.91 -2.94
CA LEU A 136 -11.28 9.66 -4.25
C LEU A 136 -12.80 9.44 -4.18
N GLY A 137 -13.34 9.16 -2.98
CA GLY A 137 -14.76 8.86 -2.79
C GLY A 137 -15.21 7.52 -3.37
N ILE A 138 -14.29 6.61 -3.68
CA ILE A 138 -14.57 5.30 -4.32
C ILE A 138 -13.88 4.15 -3.59
N GLY A 139 -14.31 2.91 -3.87
CA GLY A 139 -13.62 1.71 -3.38
C GLY A 139 -12.30 1.49 -4.12
N ILE A 140 -11.22 1.26 -3.37
CA ILE A 140 -9.89 0.96 -3.92
C ILE A 140 -9.28 -0.26 -3.24
N GLY A 141 -8.25 -0.83 -3.86
CA GLY A 141 -7.56 -1.98 -3.30
C GLY A 141 -6.31 -2.39 -4.05
N MET A 142 -5.74 -3.49 -3.57
CA MET A 142 -4.66 -4.24 -4.19
C MET A 142 -5.14 -5.69 -4.38
N ALA A 143 -4.75 -6.33 -5.47
CA ALA A 143 -5.08 -7.71 -5.76
C ALA A 143 -3.95 -8.40 -6.51
N TYR A 144 -3.73 -9.69 -6.25
CA TYR A 144 -2.97 -10.53 -7.17
C TYR A 144 -3.88 -10.97 -8.31
N LEU A 145 -3.46 -10.67 -9.54
CA LEU A 145 -4.15 -11.08 -10.77
C LEU A 145 -3.21 -11.92 -11.64
N PRO A 146 -3.73 -12.86 -12.45
CA PRO A 146 -2.98 -13.46 -13.54
C PRO A 146 -2.23 -12.41 -14.38
N ALA A 147 -0.98 -12.71 -14.75
CA ALA A 147 -0.08 -11.71 -15.33
C ALA A 147 -0.57 -11.09 -16.65
N ASP A 148 -1.42 -11.79 -17.41
CA ASP A 148 -2.07 -11.33 -18.64
C ASP A 148 -3.26 -10.37 -18.38
N GLY A 149 -3.90 -10.47 -17.22
CA GLY A 149 -4.93 -9.57 -16.71
C GLY A 149 -4.41 -8.38 -15.90
N ALA A 150 -3.11 -8.35 -15.57
CA ALA A 150 -2.51 -7.40 -14.64
C ALA A 150 -2.03 -6.07 -15.27
N ARG A 151 -2.45 -5.73 -16.50
CA ARG A 151 -2.04 -4.48 -17.16
C ARG A 151 -2.87 -3.29 -16.69
N VAL A 152 -2.27 -2.10 -16.59
CA VAL A 152 -3.00 -0.85 -16.31
C VAL A 152 -4.10 -0.64 -17.34
N GLY A 153 -5.29 -0.25 -16.87
CA GLY A 153 -6.50 -0.09 -17.67
C GLY A 153 -7.27 -1.40 -17.93
N ALA A 154 -6.77 -2.56 -17.51
CA ALA A 154 -7.54 -3.80 -17.59
C ALA A 154 -8.73 -3.78 -16.62
N SER A 155 -9.91 -4.12 -17.12
CA SER A 155 -11.09 -4.35 -16.28
C SER A 155 -11.18 -5.80 -15.84
N PHE A 156 -11.61 -6.03 -14.60
CA PHE A 156 -11.86 -7.35 -14.04
C PHE A 156 -13.05 -7.30 -13.08
N ALA A 157 -13.52 -8.48 -12.65
CA ALA A 157 -14.68 -8.62 -11.79
C ALA A 157 -14.31 -9.28 -10.47
N ILE A 158 -14.80 -8.73 -9.36
CA ILE A 158 -14.59 -9.23 -8.00
C ILE A 158 -15.93 -9.71 -7.47
N ASP A 159 -15.96 -10.90 -6.84
CA ASP A 159 -17.12 -11.34 -6.08
C ASP A 159 -17.06 -10.79 -4.66
N VAL A 160 -17.89 -9.81 -4.37
CA VAL A 160 -18.04 -9.23 -3.03
C VAL A 160 -19.29 -9.81 -2.39
N ARG A 161 -19.13 -10.96 -1.71
CA ARG A 161 -20.19 -11.67 -0.97
C ARG A 161 -21.41 -12.04 -1.84
N GLY A 162 -21.16 -12.65 -3.00
CA GLY A 162 -22.16 -13.05 -4.00
C GLY A 162 -22.58 -11.93 -4.94
N ARG A 163 -21.98 -10.74 -4.85
CA ARG A 163 -22.29 -9.60 -5.71
C ARG A 163 -21.09 -9.24 -6.55
N ILE A 164 -21.24 -9.33 -7.86
CA ILE A 164 -20.18 -8.98 -8.80
C ILE A 164 -19.97 -7.46 -8.81
N ARG A 165 -18.71 -7.06 -8.70
CA ARG A 165 -18.24 -5.68 -8.77
C ARG A 165 -17.16 -5.56 -9.83
N THR A 166 -17.33 -4.60 -10.73
CA THR A 166 -16.31 -4.30 -11.74
C THR A 166 -15.23 -3.41 -11.13
N ALA A 167 -13.98 -3.78 -11.37
CA ALA A 167 -12.79 -3.04 -11.00
C ALA A 167 -11.91 -2.81 -12.24
N GLU A 168 -11.06 -1.80 -12.16
CA GLU A 168 -10.07 -1.49 -13.18
C GLU A 168 -8.69 -1.40 -12.52
N VAL A 169 -7.68 -2.01 -13.15
CA VAL A 169 -6.28 -1.87 -12.74
C VAL A 169 -5.81 -0.44 -12.99
N ARG A 170 -5.26 0.20 -11.97
CA ARG A 170 -4.83 1.62 -12.01
C ARG A 170 -3.31 1.75 -11.87
N PRO A 171 -2.71 2.84 -12.38
CA PRO A 171 -1.32 3.12 -12.10
C PRO A 171 -1.09 3.41 -10.61
N LYS A 172 0.14 3.22 -10.14
CA LYS A 172 0.58 3.63 -8.79
C LYS A 172 1.09 5.08 -8.84
N PRO A 173 0.82 5.91 -7.81
CA PRO A 173 -0.16 5.68 -6.74
C PRO A 173 -1.60 5.89 -7.23
N LEU A 174 -2.58 5.42 -6.45
CA LEU A 174 -4.01 5.59 -6.75
C LEU A 174 -4.48 7.04 -6.55
N TYR A 175 -3.87 7.74 -5.58
CA TYR A 175 -4.09 9.15 -5.33
C TYR A 175 -2.75 9.89 -5.33
N VAL A 176 -2.75 11.06 -5.96
CA VAL A 176 -1.68 12.06 -5.87
C VAL A 176 -2.35 13.35 -5.45
N ARG A 177 -1.87 13.98 -4.36
CA ARG A 177 -2.33 15.32 -4.03
C ARG A 177 -1.96 16.27 -5.18
N PRO A 178 -2.92 17.00 -5.77
CA PRO A 178 -2.60 18.04 -6.74
C PRO A 178 -1.63 19.03 -6.11
N GLU A 179 -0.59 19.46 -6.83
CA GLU A 179 0.30 20.51 -6.35
C GLU A 179 -0.53 21.74 -5.96
N GLN A 180 -0.50 22.10 -4.68
CA GLN A 180 -0.96 23.41 -4.25
C GLN A 180 0.22 24.37 -4.49
N PRO A 181 0.02 25.50 -5.20
CA PRO A 181 1.02 26.55 -5.21
C PRO A 181 1.36 26.89 -3.76
N LEU A 182 2.65 26.95 -3.43
CA LEU A 182 3.11 27.47 -2.14
C LEU A 182 2.46 28.84 -1.92
N ALA A 183 1.72 28.98 -0.83
CA ALA A 183 1.15 30.26 -0.41
C ALA A 183 2.26 31.17 0.13
#